data_AF-A0AAJ5Z3P9-F1
#
_entry.id   AF-A0AAJ5Z3P9-F1
#
_cell.length_a   1.000
_cell.length_b   1.000
_cell.length_c   1.000
_cell.angle_alpha   90.00
_cell.angle_beta   90.00
_cell.angle_gamma   90.00
#
_symmetry.space_group_name_H-M   'P 1'
#
loop_
_entity.id
_entity.type
_entity.pdbx_description
1 polymer ?
#
loop_
_entity_poly.entity_id
_entity_poly.type
_entity_poly.pdbx_seq_one_letter_code
_entity_poly.pdbx_strand_id
1 'polypeptide(L)'
;MSTTRVPWWAVGAAALGSSLLTITALLGYQERVRQRRRRALKKEAARHAPDAPLPHVPTPPHAPVRRDTYDESLVREQLSRNYGFLGEEGMNAIRNSFVIVVGAGGVGSWAALMLLRSGVGRLRLIDFDQVSLSSLNRHACATLADVGRPKVVCCQQFFERIAPWAHVEAYVDLFRGSEADRLLAGAPTHVIDAIDNLDTKVDLIKYCARHDIKVFSSMGAGAKADPSCIQISDISTTVEDPLARVVRRELRVAGIPPIPPPGSEDPKALKETHEAILASTYTIPCVYSTEKSNTHLLPLPDEEFDKGQVHELAAFEDFRVRILPVLGPIPAMFGLAAATYILCDLAKHKLEPLNIKGRRKLYEKLFADLNVTESRYPSPPVDETKHRVPSNRRPLAEADVPPTYHATNDKGPPPRLRIPFSVNDIGYIFEEIFRGRSVVPPYDTLATGQIVRWDPRLPLDYNNVALFTRPQARRHEQHVLAPRADPAAYWGPLVTAKMQQRMAEELRMSHWR
;
A
#
# COMPACT_ATOMS: atom_id res chain seq x y z
N MET A 1 -21.47 -72.84 28.75
CA MET A 1 -22.18 -71.64 29.26
C MET A 1 -21.92 -70.51 28.28
N SER A 2 -22.97 -69.96 27.68
CA SER A 2 -22.91 -69.05 26.53
C SER A 2 -22.29 -67.70 26.88
N THR A 3 -21.30 -67.26 26.11
CA THR A 3 -20.77 -65.91 26.14
C THR A 3 -21.79 -64.95 25.54
N THR A 4 -22.39 -64.11 26.39
CA THR A 4 -23.27 -63.02 25.99
C THR A 4 -22.46 -61.99 25.20
N ARG A 5 -22.58 -61.99 23.87
CA ARG A 5 -21.98 -60.98 23.00
C ARG A 5 -22.75 -59.67 23.15
N VAL A 6 -22.13 -58.66 23.76
CA VAL A 6 -22.66 -57.29 23.77
C VAL A 6 -22.71 -56.80 22.32
N PRO A 7 -23.86 -56.30 21.84
CA PRO A 7 -23.98 -55.89 20.45
C PRO A 7 -23.17 -54.61 20.19
N TRP A 8 -22.44 -54.60 19.08
CA TRP A 8 -21.51 -53.55 18.69
C TRP A 8 -22.14 -52.14 18.63
N TRP A 9 -23.44 -52.05 18.36
CA TRP A 9 -24.17 -50.77 18.37
C TRP A 9 -24.30 -50.17 19.76
N ALA A 10 -24.38 -50.98 20.82
CA ALA A 10 -24.48 -50.51 22.20
C ALA A 10 -23.15 -49.91 22.68
N VAL A 11 -22.02 -50.49 22.26
CA VAL A 11 -20.68 -49.96 22.50
C VAL A 11 -20.47 -48.65 21.72
N GLY A 12 -20.92 -48.60 20.45
CA GLY A 12 -20.88 -47.39 19.62
C GLY A 12 -21.72 -46.24 20.19
N ALA A 13 -22.93 -46.53 20.66
CA ALA A 13 -23.81 -45.52 21.28
C ALA A 13 -23.23 -44.96 22.58
N ALA A 14 -22.62 -45.80 23.42
CA ALA A 14 -21.96 -45.37 24.65
C ALA A 14 -20.72 -44.49 24.38
N ALA A 15 -19.93 -44.81 23.35
CA ALA A 15 -18.77 -44.03 22.94
C ALA A 15 -19.13 -42.67 22.33
N LEU A 16 -20.22 -42.61 21.55
CA LEU A 16 -20.75 -41.35 21.03
C LEU A 16 -21.31 -40.47 22.15
N GLY A 17 -22.04 -41.06 23.10
CA GLY A 17 -22.58 -40.34 24.26
C GLY A 17 -21.51 -39.74 25.17
N SER A 18 -20.43 -40.48 25.46
CA SER A 18 -19.32 -39.99 26.29
C SER A 18 -18.52 -38.90 25.59
N SER A 19 -18.32 -39.01 24.27
CA SER A 19 -17.64 -38.00 23.46
C SER A 19 -18.44 -36.69 23.39
N LEU A 20 -19.76 -36.78 23.20
CA LEU A 20 -20.65 -35.61 23.18
C LEU A 20 -20.66 -34.88 24.53
N LEU A 21 -20.73 -35.63 25.64
CA LEU A 21 -20.66 -35.07 27.00
C LEU A 21 -19.33 -34.39 27.26
N THR A 22 -18.22 -34.99 26.82
CA THR A 22 -16.88 -34.43 26.99
C THR A 22 -16.71 -33.14 26.19
N ILE A 23 -17.15 -33.12 24.94
CA ILE A 23 -17.14 -31.91 24.09
C ILE A 23 -18.00 -30.80 24.72
N THR A 24 -19.21 -31.14 25.18
CA THR A 24 -20.12 -30.16 25.81
C THR A 24 -19.53 -29.59 27.11
N ALA A 25 -18.88 -30.43 27.92
CA ALA A 25 -18.19 -29.99 29.13
C ALA A 25 -16.98 -29.11 28.83
N LEU A 26 -16.20 -29.43 27.79
CA LEU A 26 -15.06 -28.65 27.32
C LEU A 26 -15.48 -27.29 26.77
N LEU A 27 -16.49 -27.26 25.91
CA LEU A 27 -17.06 -26.01 25.38
C LEU A 27 -17.67 -25.16 26.51
N GLY A 28 -18.38 -25.78 27.45
CA GLY A 28 -18.92 -25.11 28.64
C GLY A 28 -17.84 -24.57 29.58
N TYR A 29 -16.73 -25.30 29.73
CA TYR A 29 -15.58 -24.85 30.52
C TYR A 29 -14.84 -23.69 29.83
N GLN A 30 -14.58 -23.80 28.52
CA GLN A 30 -13.97 -22.74 27.72
C GLN A 30 -14.81 -21.46 27.75
N GLU A 31 -16.13 -21.58 27.64
CA GLU A 31 -17.05 -20.44 27.74
C GLU A 31 -17.01 -19.81 29.14
N ARG A 32 -16.99 -20.61 30.21
CA ARG A 32 -16.82 -20.10 31.58
C ARG A 32 -15.48 -19.42 31.80
N VAL A 33 -14.39 -19.93 31.25
CA VAL A 33 -13.05 -19.33 31.35
C VAL A 33 -12.99 -18.01 30.58
N ARG A 34 -13.54 -17.95 29.36
CA ARG A 34 -13.67 -16.72 28.57
C ARG A 34 -14.50 -15.67 29.31
N GLN A 35 -15.63 -16.06 29.90
CA GLN A 35 -16.46 -15.16 30.70
C GLN A 35 -15.73 -14.66 31.95
N ARG A 36 -14.97 -15.51 32.65
CA ARG A 36 -14.15 -15.10 33.80
C ARG A 36 -13.05 -14.12 33.40
N ARG A 37 -12.29 -14.39 32.34
CA ARG A 37 -11.26 -13.47 31.80
C ARG A 37 -11.89 -12.14 31.39
N ARG A 38 -13.03 -12.16 30.69
CA ARG A 38 -13.77 -10.95 30.29
C ARG A 38 -14.22 -10.13 31.51
N ARG A 39 -14.71 -10.78 32.57
CA ARG A 39 -15.08 -10.12 33.84
C ARG A 39 -13.86 -9.53 34.55
N ALA A 40 -12.73 -10.24 34.57
CA ALA A 40 -11.49 -9.74 35.17
C ALA A 40 -10.97 -8.49 34.43
N LEU A 41 -10.93 -8.53 33.10
CA LEU A 41 -10.54 -7.41 32.25
C LEU A 41 -11.50 -6.22 32.39
N LYS A 42 -12.82 -6.46 32.46
CA LYS A 42 -13.80 -5.40 32.76
C LYS A 42 -13.58 -4.78 34.13
N LYS A 43 -13.25 -5.58 35.15
CA LYS A 43 -12.96 -5.12 36.51
C LYS A 43 -11.67 -4.29 36.55
N GLU A 44 -10.67 -4.67 35.78
CA GLU A 44 -9.39 -3.96 35.66
C GLU A 44 -9.53 -2.65 34.88
N ALA A 45 -10.30 -2.66 33.78
CA ALA A 45 -10.67 -1.45 33.04
C ALA A 45 -11.48 -0.48 33.91
N ALA A 46 -12.42 -0.99 34.72
CA ALA A 46 -13.20 -0.18 35.64
C ALA A 46 -12.37 0.43 36.78
N ARG A 47 -11.27 -0.24 37.21
CA ARG A 47 -10.33 0.31 38.21
C ARG A 47 -9.51 1.49 37.70
N HIS A 48 -9.33 1.59 36.37
CA HIS A 48 -8.58 2.67 35.71
C HIS A 48 -9.50 3.66 34.99
N ALA A 49 -10.81 3.47 35.10
CA ALA A 49 -11.79 4.45 34.63
C ALA A 49 -11.85 5.60 35.66
N PRO A 50 -11.85 6.87 35.22
CA PRO A 50 -12.00 8.00 36.14
C PRO A 50 -13.30 7.88 36.96
N ASP A 51 -13.24 8.20 38.26
CA ASP A 51 -14.34 8.11 39.25
C ASP A 51 -15.56 9.01 38.96
N ALA A 52 -15.52 9.78 37.88
CA ALA A 52 -16.71 10.45 37.40
C ALA A 52 -17.61 9.40 36.72
N PRO A 53 -18.88 9.22 37.13
CA PRO A 53 -19.82 8.53 36.26
C PRO A 53 -19.76 9.21 34.91
N LEU A 54 -19.39 8.46 33.87
CA LEU A 54 -19.61 8.90 32.50
C LEU A 54 -21.06 9.38 32.48
N PRO A 55 -21.34 10.64 32.09
CA PRO A 55 -22.71 11.11 32.05
C PRO A 55 -23.52 10.03 31.35
N HIS A 56 -24.60 9.57 32.00
CA HIS A 56 -25.55 8.71 31.33
C HIS A 56 -26.02 9.54 30.14
N VAL A 57 -25.41 9.30 28.98
CA VAL A 57 -25.96 9.73 27.72
C VAL A 57 -27.15 8.80 27.60
N PRO A 58 -28.40 9.23 27.84
CA PRO A 58 -29.52 8.43 27.42
C PRO A 58 -29.23 8.05 25.98
N THR A 59 -29.36 6.77 25.60
CA THR A 59 -29.48 6.46 24.17
C THR A 59 -30.56 7.42 23.71
N PRO A 60 -30.23 8.45 22.91
CA PRO A 60 -31.25 9.38 22.52
C PRO A 60 -32.32 8.50 21.87
N PRO A 61 -33.62 8.76 22.05
CA PRO A 61 -34.52 8.35 20.97
C PRO A 61 -33.79 8.74 19.68
N HIS A 62 -33.70 7.86 18.69
CA HIS A 62 -33.22 8.17 17.34
C HIS A 62 -34.17 9.24 16.74
N ALA A 63 -34.27 10.39 17.38
CA ALA A 63 -34.70 11.63 16.85
C ALA A 63 -33.56 12.00 15.93
N PRO A 64 -33.81 12.13 14.62
CA PRO A 64 -32.80 12.68 13.73
C PRO A 64 -32.36 14.01 14.34
N VAL A 65 -31.09 14.11 14.73
CA VAL A 65 -30.47 15.40 15.01
C VAL A 65 -30.80 16.25 13.80
N ARG A 66 -31.49 17.38 13.99
CA ARG A 66 -31.77 18.31 12.90
C ARG A 66 -30.42 18.78 12.36
N ARG A 67 -30.04 18.29 11.19
CA ARG A 67 -28.72 18.48 10.56
C ARG A 67 -28.61 19.85 9.90
N ASP A 68 -29.76 20.43 9.60
CA ASP A 68 -29.99 21.70 8.90
C ASP A 68 -29.64 22.93 9.75
N THR A 69 -29.13 22.73 10.97
CA THR A 69 -28.92 23.81 11.97
C THR A 69 -27.45 24.02 12.36
N TYR A 70 -26.49 23.31 11.76
CA TYR A 70 -25.08 23.58 12.04
C TYR A 70 -24.62 24.80 11.25
N ASP A 71 -23.99 25.76 11.93
CA ASP A 71 -23.53 27.00 11.32
C ASP A 71 -22.37 26.72 10.34
N GLU A 72 -22.62 26.93 9.04
CA GLU A 72 -21.60 26.72 8.00
C GLU A 72 -20.36 27.61 8.20
N SER A 73 -20.46 28.75 8.89
CA SER A 73 -19.28 29.54 9.23
C SER A 73 -18.32 28.81 10.17
N LEU A 74 -18.85 28.06 11.16
CA LEU A 74 -18.05 27.23 12.06
C LEU A 74 -17.43 26.03 11.34
N VAL A 75 -18.19 25.39 10.45
CA VAL A 75 -17.65 24.27 9.66
C VAL A 75 -16.55 24.77 8.73
N ARG A 76 -16.74 25.95 8.13
CA ARG A 76 -15.73 26.58 7.28
C ARG A 76 -14.47 26.94 8.07
N GLU A 77 -14.60 27.46 9.28
CA GLU A 77 -13.45 27.74 10.15
C GLU A 77 -12.69 26.45 10.53
N GLN A 78 -13.42 25.38 10.89
CA GLN A 78 -12.85 24.06 11.16
C GLN A 78 -12.04 23.51 9.98
N LEU A 79 -12.49 23.78 8.75
CA LEU A 79 -11.88 23.30 7.50
C LEU A 79 -10.98 24.34 6.82
N SER A 80 -10.67 25.46 7.49
CA SER A 80 -9.97 26.61 6.88
C SER A 80 -8.64 26.24 6.22
N ARG A 81 -7.89 25.30 6.80
CA ARG A 81 -6.62 24.79 6.24
C ARG A 81 -6.84 23.97 4.96
N ASN A 82 -7.92 23.20 4.89
CA ASN A 82 -8.29 22.45 3.69
C ASN A 82 -8.73 23.41 2.57
N TYR A 83 -9.52 24.44 2.89
CA TYR A 83 -9.88 25.51 1.94
C TYR A 83 -8.63 26.24 1.41
N GLY A 84 -7.68 26.57 2.29
CA GLY A 84 -6.42 27.20 1.87
C GLY A 84 -5.55 26.32 0.96
N PHE A 85 -5.69 24.99 1.04
CA PHE A 85 -4.91 24.05 0.23
C PHE A 85 -5.61 23.65 -1.08
N LEU A 86 -6.91 23.36 -1.03
CA LEU A 86 -7.69 22.81 -2.16
C LEU A 86 -8.56 23.84 -2.89
N GLY A 87 -8.69 25.05 -2.34
CA GLY A 87 -9.56 26.09 -2.87
C GLY A 87 -11.06 25.80 -2.68
N GLU A 88 -11.90 26.75 -3.06
CA GLU A 88 -13.37 26.64 -2.92
C GLU A 88 -13.95 25.49 -3.73
N GLU A 89 -13.56 25.35 -5.00
CA GLU A 89 -14.09 24.30 -5.88
C GLU A 89 -13.79 22.90 -5.36
N GLY A 90 -12.54 22.68 -4.92
CA GLY A 90 -12.11 21.40 -4.38
C GLY A 90 -12.84 21.05 -3.09
N MET A 91 -13.01 22.03 -2.19
CA MET A 91 -13.75 21.83 -0.96
C MET A 91 -15.24 21.62 -1.18
N ASN A 92 -15.87 22.32 -2.13
CA ASN A 92 -17.26 22.09 -2.50
C ASN A 92 -17.48 20.68 -3.04
N ALA A 93 -16.55 20.15 -3.84
CA ALA A 93 -16.60 18.77 -4.30
C ALA A 93 -16.49 17.77 -3.12
N ILE A 94 -15.58 18.02 -2.17
CA ILE A 94 -15.42 17.18 -0.98
C ILE A 94 -16.66 17.24 -0.06
N ARG A 95 -17.18 18.43 0.24
CA ARG A 95 -18.36 18.62 1.10
C ARG A 95 -19.60 17.90 0.57
N ASN A 96 -19.76 17.86 -0.76
CA ASN A 96 -20.90 17.20 -1.42
C ASN A 96 -20.66 15.73 -1.77
N SER A 97 -19.50 15.16 -1.41
CA SER A 97 -19.16 13.78 -1.73
C SER A 97 -19.82 12.76 -0.81
N PHE A 98 -20.02 11.55 -1.34
CA PHE A 98 -20.48 10.39 -0.58
C PHE A 98 -19.47 9.25 -0.72
N VAL A 99 -18.74 8.96 0.35
CA VAL A 99 -17.72 7.91 0.35
C VAL A 99 -18.16 6.73 1.21
N ILE A 100 -18.04 5.52 0.66
CA ILE A 100 -18.28 4.27 1.40
C ILE A 100 -16.93 3.65 1.76
N VAL A 101 -16.76 3.22 3.01
CA VAL A 101 -15.57 2.49 3.48
C VAL A 101 -16.00 1.09 3.91
N VAL A 102 -15.47 0.08 3.20
CA VAL A 102 -15.74 -1.33 3.49
C VAL A 102 -14.56 -1.92 4.26
N GLY A 103 -14.81 -2.35 5.50
CA GLY A 103 -13.81 -2.69 6.49
C GLY A 103 -13.46 -1.49 7.38
N ALA A 104 -13.70 -1.62 8.69
CA ALA A 104 -13.41 -0.62 9.73
C ALA A 104 -12.23 -1.05 10.62
N GLY A 105 -11.28 -1.81 10.08
CA GLY A 105 -10.07 -2.23 10.77
C GLY A 105 -9.00 -1.13 10.91
N GLY A 106 -7.73 -1.54 11.00
CA GLY A 106 -6.59 -0.61 11.15
C GLY A 106 -6.31 0.29 9.93
N VAL A 107 -6.89 0.01 8.77
CA VAL A 107 -6.80 0.88 7.58
C VAL A 107 -8.06 1.74 7.47
N GLY A 108 -9.22 1.10 7.37
CA GLY A 108 -10.47 1.81 7.09
C GLY A 108 -10.93 2.76 8.19
N SER A 109 -10.67 2.45 9.47
CA SER A 109 -11.01 3.39 10.56
C SER A 109 -10.23 4.70 10.47
N TRP A 110 -8.95 4.66 10.07
CA TRP A 110 -8.12 5.85 9.84
C TRP A 110 -8.52 6.60 8.57
N ALA A 111 -8.80 5.86 7.49
CA ALA A 111 -9.28 6.46 6.24
C ALA A 111 -10.59 7.25 6.47
N ALA A 112 -11.60 6.61 7.07
CA ALA A 112 -12.88 7.23 7.35
C ALA A 112 -12.75 8.45 8.28
N LEU A 113 -11.90 8.36 9.32
CA LEU A 113 -11.67 9.47 10.24
C LEU A 113 -11.05 10.69 9.53
N MET A 114 -10.06 10.48 8.66
CA MET A 114 -9.44 11.60 7.94
C MET A 114 -10.32 12.17 6.84
N LEU A 115 -11.12 11.35 6.16
CA LEU A 115 -12.13 11.84 5.22
C LEU A 115 -13.13 12.77 5.91
N LEU A 116 -13.67 12.34 7.05
CA LEU A 116 -14.58 13.15 7.87
C LEU A 116 -13.93 14.48 8.26
N ARG A 117 -12.72 14.43 8.84
CA ARG A 117 -11.99 15.62 9.30
C ARG A 117 -11.62 16.58 8.17
N SER A 118 -11.59 16.09 6.93
CA SER A 118 -11.24 16.89 5.75
C SER A 118 -12.47 17.44 5.02
N GLY A 119 -13.67 17.21 5.52
CA GLY A 119 -14.90 17.81 4.99
C GLY A 119 -15.84 16.85 4.27
N VAL A 120 -15.57 15.54 4.17
CA VAL A 120 -16.52 14.63 3.51
C VAL A 120 -17.87 14.67 4.23
N GLY A 121 -18.92 15.11 3.52
CA GLY A 121 -20.24 15.36 4.10
C GLY A 121 -21.05 14.09 4.36
N ARG A 122 -20.81 13.02 3.59
CA ARG A 122 -21.50 11.74 3.76
C ARG A 122 -20.54 10.56 3.77
N LEU A 123 -20.62 9.75 4.83
CA LEU A 123 -19.85 8.53 5.00
C LEU A 123 -20.76 7.35 5.28
N ARG A 124 -20.48 6.20 4.67
CA ARG A 124 -21.01 4.90 5.11
C ARG A 124 -19.86 3.98 5.47
N LEU A 125 -19.91 3.39 6.65
CA LEU A 125 -18.96 2.37 7.08
C LEU A 125 -19.65 1.01 7.11
N ILE A 126 -19.01 0.00 6.53
CA ILE A 126 -19.53 -1.36 6.45
C ILE A 126 -18.50 -2.31 7.06
N ASP A 127 -18.82 -2.90 8.20
CA ASP A 127 -18.00 -3.93 8.86
C ASP A 127 -18.88 -4.72 9.84
N PHE A 128 -18.77 -6.04 9.82
CA PHE A 128 -19.50 -6.93 10.72
C PHE A 128 -18.77 -7.16 12.05
N ASP A 129 -17.47 -6.85 12.11
CA ASP A 129 -16.63 -7.14 13.26
C ASP A 129 -16.94 -6.26 14.48
N GLN A 130 -16.61 -6.83 15.64
CA GLN A 130 -16.56 -6.12 16.91
C GLN A 130 -15.13 -5.72 17.27
N VAL A 131 -14.99 -4.68 18.10
CA VAL A 131 -13.71 -4.28 18.67
C VAL A 131 -13.18 -5.38 19.59
N SER A 132 -12.00 -5.93 19.27
CA SER A 132 -11.25 -6.82 20.15
C SER A 132 -10.17 -6.04 20.91
N LEU A 133 -9.62 -6.61 21.99
CA LEU A 133 -8.43 -6.05 22.66
C LEU A 133 -7.25 -5.89 21.69
N SER A 134 -7.05 -6.88 20.82
CA SER A 134 -6.00 -6.84 19.80
C SER A 134 -6.26 -5.82 18.69
N SER A 135 -7.46 -5.24 18.59
CA SER A 135 -7.76 -4.15 17.65
C SER A 135 -7.18 -2.82 18.13
N LEU A 136 -7.02 -2.63 19.44
CA LEU A 136 -6.64 -1.35 20.04
C LEU A 136 -5.21 -0.90 19.71
N ASN A 137 -4.35 -1.80 19.21
CA ASN A 137 -3.01 -1.42 18.77
C ASN A 137 -3.00 -0.63 17.45
N ARG A 138 -4.13 -0.58 16.72
CA ARG A 138 -4.17 0.00 15.37
C ARG A 138 -5.50 0.66 14.97
N HIS A 139 -6.60 0.40 15.65
CA HIS A 139 -7.90 0.98 15.31
C HIS A 139 -7.98 2.46 15.72
N ALA A 140 -8.43 3.34 14.84
CA ALA A 140 -8.35 4.79 15.03
C ALA A 140 -9.23 5.33 16.18
N CYS A 141 -10.44 4.78 16.34
CA CYS A 141 -11.50 5.40 17.17
C CYS A 141 -11.85 4.61 18.44
N ALA A 142 -11.40 3.36 18.54
CA ALA A 142 -11.90 2.45 19.57
C ALA A 142 -11.06 2.56 20.84
N THR A 143 -11.71 2.51 21.99
CA THR A 143 -11.08 2.55 23.31
C THR A 143 -11.26 1.22 24.06
N LEU A 144 -10.65 1.08 25.24
CA LEU A 144 -10.86 -0.09 26.11
C LEU A 144 -12.33 -0.31 26.47
N ALA A 145 -13.11 0.77 26.61
CA ALA A 145 -14.54 0.70 26.89
C ALA A 145 -15.36 0.12 25.72
N ASP A 146 -14.80 0.16 24.51
CA ASP A 146 -15.49 -0.26 23.29
C ASP A 146 -15.33 -1.76 22.98
N VAL A 147 -14.54 -2.49 23.75
CA VAL A 147 -14.28 -3.92 23.52
C VAL A 147 -15.58 -4.73 23.56
N GLY A 148 -15.89 -5.42 22.46
CA GLY A 148 -17.11 -6.18 22.23
C GLY A 148 -18.28 -5.36 21.66
N ARG A 149 -18.04 -4.13 21.22
CA ARG A 149 -19.01 -3.32 20.46
C ARG A 149 -18.68 -3.35 18.96
N PRO A 150 -19.67 -3.20 18.06
CA PRO A 150 -19.40 -3.16 16.62
C PRO A 150 -18.47 -2.02 16.22
N LYS A 151 -17.45 -2.29 15.40
CA LYS A 151 -16.43 -1.29 15.01
C LYS A 151 -17.04 -0.06 14.34
N VAL A 152 -17.98 -0.28 13.40
CA VAL A 152 -18.65 0.81 12.67
C VAL A 152 -19.45 1.74 13.58
N VAL A 153 -20.10 1.19 14.63
CA VAL A 153 -20.86 1.98 15.59
C VAL A 153 -19.93 2.81 16.46
N CYS A 154 -18.79 2.25 16.87
CA CYS A 154 -17.76 3.00 17.60
C CYS A 154 -17.21 4.16 16.75
N CYS A 155 -16.95 3.94 15.47
CA CYS A 155 -16.55 5.00 14.54
C CYS A 155 -17.63 6.08 14.41
N GLN A 156 -18.89 5.70 14.17
CA GLN A 156 -20.01 6.64 14.03
C GLN A 156 -20.13 7.55 15.26
N GLN A 157 -20.18 6.97 16.46
CA GLN A 157 -20.26 7.75 17.70
C GLN A 157 -19.04 8.65 17.93
N PHE A 158 -17.86 8.23 17.50
CA PHE A 158 -16.65 9.05 17.56
C PHE A 158 -16.71 10.21 16.56
N PHE A 159 -17.22 9.95 15.35
CA PHE A 159 -17.34 10.93 14.27
C PHE A 159 -18.37 12.02 14.56
N GLU A 160 -19.51 11.66 15.16
CA GLU A 160 -20.55 12.60 15.57
C GLU A 160 -20.04 13.65 16.58
N ARG A 161 -19.01 13.32 17.37
CA ARG A 161 -18.36 14.29 18.28
C ARG A 161 -17.38 15.23 17.59
N ILE A 162 -16.94 14.89 16.38
CA ILE A 162 -15.94 15.66 15.62
C ILE A 162 -16.61 16.55 14.57
N ALA A 163 -17.58 15.99 13.87
CA ALA A 163 -18.26 16.60 12.73
C ALA A 163 -19.75 16.24 12.79
N PRO A 164 -20.51 16.80 13.73
CA PRO A 164 -21.95 16.56 13.84
C PRO A 164 -22.74 17.01 12.61
N TRP A 165 -22.14 17.84 11.75
CA TRP A 165 -22.67 18.26 10.45
C TRP A 165 -22.57 17.15 9.37
N ALA A 166 -21.76 16.12 9.56
CA ALA A 166 -21.60 15.04 8.59
C ALA A 166 -22.66 13.94 8.78
N HIS A 167 -23.16 13.37 7.68
CA HIS A 167 -24.05 12.22 7.70
C HIS A 167 -23.24 10.92 7.68
N VAL A 168 -23.17 10.24 8.83
CA VAL A 168 -22.43 8.98 9.00
C VAL A 168 -23.39 7.82 9.19
N GLU A 169 -23.30 6.83 8.30
CA GLU A 169 -24.07 5.60 8.31
C GLU A 169 -23.20 4.43 8.78
N ALA A 170 -23.63 3.69 9.80
CA ALA A 170 -22.95 2.49 10.31
C ALA A 170 -23.73 1.23 9.94
N TYR A 171 -23.15 0.38 9.09
CA TYR A 171 -23.73 -0.88 8.64
C TYR A 171 -22.95 -2.03 9.27
N VAL A 172 -23.57 -2.70 10.24
CA VAL A 172 -23.00 -3.88 10.91
C VAL A 172 -23.30 -5.12 10.06
N ASP A 173 -22.69 -5.18 8.89
CA ASP A 173 -22.92 -6.21 7.88
C ASP A 173 -21.61 -6.69 7.25
N LEU A 174 -21.58 -7.95 6.83
CA LEU A 174 -20.50 -8.51 6.02
C LEU A 174 -20.81 -8.22 4.55
N PHE A 175 -19.85 -7.61 3.84
CA PHE A 175 -20.00 -7.44 2.41
C PHE A 175 -20.00 -8.81 1.71
N ARG A 176 -20.98 -9.04 0.84
CA ARG A 176 -21.05 -10.19 -0.06
C ARG A 176 -21.54 -9.69 -1.41
N GLY A 177 -21.09 -10.32 -2.49
CA GLY A 177 -21.51 -9.93 -3.84
C GLY A 177 -23.04 -9.87 -4.02
N SER A 178 -23.79 -10.76 -3.35
CA SER A 178 -25.26 -10.77 -3.39
C SER A 178 -25.93 -9.57 -2.71
N GLU A 179 -25.25 -8.91 -1.76
CA GLU A 179 -25.78 -7.78 -1.00
C GLU A 179 -25.25 -6.43 -1.50
N ALA A 180 -24.42 -6.45 -2.55
CA ALA A 180 -23.70 -5.27 -3.02
C ALA A 180 -24.63 -4.13 -3.45
N ASP A 181 -25.76 -4.45 -4.10
CA ASP A 181 -26.77 -3.47 -4.51
C ASP A 181 -27.32 -2.69 -3.32
N ARG A 182 -27.59 -3.37 -2.19
CA ARG A 182 -28.09 -2.75 -0.96
C ARG A 182 -26.98 -1.97 -0.26
N LEU A 183 -25.81 -2.60 -0.10
CA LEU A 183 -24.71 -2.07 0.69
C LEU A 183 -24.03 -0.86 0.04
N LEU A 184 -23.96 -0.82 -1.30
CA LEU A 184 -23.36 0.26 -2.07
C LEU A 184 -24.39 1.22 -2.69
N ALA A 185 -25.67 1.09 -2.31
CA ALA A 185 -26.74 1.96 -2.77
C ALA A 185 -26.49 3.44 -2.45
N GLY A 186 -27.03 4.33 -3.29
CA GLY A 186 -27.02 5.78 -3.07
C GLY A 186 -25.96 6.53 -3.88
N ALA A 187 -25.44 5.94 -4.95
CA ALA A 187 -24.50 6.54 -5.90
C ALA A 187 -23.26 7.14 -5.21
N PRO A 188 -22.42 6.32 -4.55
CA PRO A 188 -21.21 6.81 -3.91
C PRO A 188 -20.25 7.41 -4.94
N THR A 189 -19.61 8.52 -4.58
CA THR A 189 -18.55 9.11 -5.40
C THR A 189 -17.33 8.20 -5.43
N HIS A 190 -17.03 7.56 -4.29
CA HIS A 190 -15.93 6.61 -4.15
C HIS A 190 -16.25 5.51 -3.14
N VAL A 191 -15.64 4.35 -3.37
CA VAL A 191 -15.60 3.24 -2.41
C VAL A 191 -14.13 3.01 -2.00
N ILE A 192 -13.88 2.92 -0.70
CA ILE A 192 -12.60 2.48 -0.15
C ILE A 192 -12.74 1.03 0.28
N ASP A 193 -11.94 0.15 -0.32
CA ASP A 193 -11.79 -1.23 0.07
C ASP A 193 -10.65 -1.38 1.09
N ALA A 194 -11.01 -1.62 2.34
CA ALA A 194 -10.11 -1.92 3.45
C ALA A 194 -10.36 -3.33 4.04
N ILE A 195 -10.89 -4.25 3.23
CA ILE A 195 -11.19 -5.63 3.61
C ILE A 195 -9.89 -6.45 3.73
N ASP A 196 -9.84 -7.39 4.66
CA ASP A 196 -8.71 -8.31 4.86
C ASP A 196 -8.94 -9.72 4.29
N ASN A 197 -10.20 -10.17 4.17
CA ASN A 197 -10.58 -11.39 3.45
C ASN A 197 -10.44 -11.21 1.92
N LEU A 198 -9.85 -12.21 1.26
CA LEU A 198 -9.52 -12.15 -0.16
C LEU A 198 -10.77 -12.16 -1.06
N ASP A 199 -11.68 -13.10 -0.83
CA ASP A 199 -12.83 -13.32 -1.71
C ASP A 199 -13.80 -12.14 -1.65
N THR A 200 -14.07 -11.67 -0.43
CA THR A 200 -14.91 -10.49 -0.20
C THR A 200 -14.33 -9.24 -0.86
N LYS A 201 -12.99 -9.07 -0.80
CA LYS A 201 -12.28 -7.98 -1.48
C LYS A 201 -12.43 -8.06 -2.99
N VAL A 202 -12.20 -9.24 -3.55
CA VAL A 202 -12.29 -9.48 -5.00
C VAL A 202 -13.72 -9.23 -5.48
N ASP A 203 -14.73 -9.69 -4.75
CA ASP A 203 -16.14 -9.46 -5.08
C ASP A 203 -16.52 -7.99 -5.07
N LEU A 204 -16.03 -7.22 -4.08
CA LEU A 204 -16.24 -5.78 -4.02
C LEU A 204 -15.66 -5.09 -5.25
N ILE A 205 -14.39 -5.38 -5.59
CA ILE A 205 -13.72 -4.76 -6.74
C ILE A 205 -14.41 -5.15 -8.06
N LYS A 206 -14.83 -6.42 -8.21
CA LYS A 206 -15.59 -6.90 -9.38
C LYS A 206 -16.91 -6.16 -9.53
N TYR A 207 -17.65 -5.99 -8.44
CA TYR A 207 -18.92 -5.28 -8.46
C TYR A 207 -18.69 -3.80 -8.85
N CYS A 208 -17.77 -3.12 -8.19
CA CYS A 208 -17.46 -1.71 -8.51
C CYS A 208 -17.07 -1.53 -9.97
N ALA A 209 -16.23 -2.42 -10.52
CA ALA A 209 -15.81 -2.36 -11.92
C ALA A 209 -16.96 -2.59 -12.92
N ARG A 210 -17.91 -3.48 -12.61
CA ARG A 210 -19.06 -3.74 -13.49
C ARG A 210 -20.10 -2.62 -13.49
N HIS A 211 -20.16 -1.85 -12.40
CA HIS A 211 -21.12 -0.77 -12.19
C HIS A 211 -20.50 0.64 -12.35
N ASP A 212 -19.27 0.73 -12.85
CA ASP A 212 -18.50 1.97 -13.01
C ASP A 212 -18.41 2.82 -11.71
N ILE A 213 -18.29 2.14 -10.57
CA ILE A 213 -18.14 2.79 -9.27
C ILE A 213 -16.64 2.92 -8.97
N LYS A 214 -16.14 4.14 -8.81
CA LYS A 214 -14.73 4.36 -8.46
C LYS A 214 -14.35 3.66 -7.16
N VAL A 215 -13.36 2.77 -7.21
CA VAL A 215 -12.86 2.05 -6.04
C VAL A 215 -11.37 2.33 -5.80
N PHE A 216 -11.01 2.61 -4.55
CA PHE A 216 -9.64 2.65 -4.08
C PHE A 216 -9.39 1.49 -3.12
N SER A 217 -8.37 0.67 -3.37
CA SER A 217 -8.16 -0.57 -2.62
C SER A 217 -6.91 -0.51 -1.73
N SER A 218 -7.00 -1.09 -0.54
CA SER A 218 -5.84 -1.34 0.33
C SER A 218 -5.34 -2.76 0.14
N MET A 219 -4.04 -2.88 -0.14
CA MET A 219 -3.32 -4.16 -0.20
C MET A 219 -2.80 -4.54 1.20
N GLY A 220 -1.81 -5.44 1.28
CA GLY A 220 -1.37 -6.00 2.55
C GLY A 220 -0.60 -5.00 3.40
N ALA A 221 -1.18 -4.50 4.50
CA ALA A 221 -0.49 -3.62 5.45
C ALA A 221 0.24 -4.36 6.61
N GLY A 222 0.04 -5.68 6.72
CA GLY A 222 0.66 -6.50 7.77
C GLY A 222 2.12 -6.84 7.47
N ALA A 223 2.84 -7.24 8.51
CA ALA A 223 4.24 -7.66 8.45
C ALA A 223 5.19 -6.64 7.81
N LYS A 224 4.89 -5.35 7.95
CA LYS A 224 5.64 -4.24 7.37
C LYS A 224 6.02 -3.25 8.46
N ALA A 225 7.09 -2.50 8.24
CA ALA A 225 7.61 -1.52 9.19
C ALA A 225 8.13 -0.23 8.54
N ASP A 226 8.49 -0.23 7.25
CA ASP A 226 9.10 0.92 6.59
C ASP A 226 8.05 1.81 5.89
N PRO A 227 7.75 3.00 6.43
CA PRO A 227 6.80 3.93 5.81
C PRO A 227 7.25 4.46 4.45
N SER A 228 8.56 4.53 4.20
CA SER A 228 9.10 5.06 2.94
C SER A 228 8.80 4.15 1.74
N CYS A 229 8.45 2.89 2.02
CA CYS A 229 8.08 1.89 1.04
C CYS A 229 6.58 1.91 0.67
N ILE A 230 5.75 2.78 1.28
CA ILE A 230 4.32 2.89 0.95
C ILE A 230 4.15 3.62 -0.38
N GLN A 231 3.38 3.02 -1.29
CA GLN A 231 3.18 3.52 -2.66
C GLN A 231 1.70 3.49 -3.02
N ILE A 232 1.31 4.39 -3.93
CA ILE A 232 -0.01 4.39 -4.57
C ILE A 232 0.20 4.19 -6.07
N SER A 233 -0.42 3.16 -6.64
CA SER A 233 -0.43 2.94 -8.09
C SER A 233 -1.66 2.17 -8.51
N ASP A 234 -1.86 1.99 -9.82
CA ASP A 234 -2.89 1.07 -10.30
C ASP A 234 -2.54 -0.37 -9.90
N ILE A 235 -3.55 -1.15 -9.52
CA ILE A 235 -3.38 -2.52 -9.04
C ILE A 235 -2.55 -3.38 -10.00
N SER A 236 -2.66 -3.18 -11.32
CA SER A 236 -1.92 -3.90 -12.37
C SER A 236 -0.41 -3.72 -12.29
N THR A 237 0.06 -2.61 -11.73
CA THR A 237 1.48 -2.21 -11.68
C THR A 237 2.15 -2.47 -10.33
N THR A 238 1.40 -2.91 -9.32
CA THR A 238 1.93 -3.16 -7.97
C THR A 238 3.02 -4.23 -7.96
N VAL A 239 4.02 -4.03 -7.10
CA VAL A 239 5.19 -4.90 -6.94
C VAL A 239 5.37 -5.31 -5.47
N GLU A 240 5.99 -6.46 -5.25
CA GLU A 240 6.41 -6.95 -3.92
C GLU A 240 5.29 -7.06 -2.86
N ASP A 241 4.01 -7.02 -3.26
CA ASP A 241 2.86 -7.23 -2.39
C ASP A 241 2.14 -8.57 -2.71
N PRO A 242 2.18 -9.56 -1.79
CA PRO A 242 1.53 -10.85 -1.99
C PRO A 242 0.02 -10.79 -2.15
N LEU A 243 -0.67 -9.91 -1.40
CA LEU A 243 -2.12 -9.77 -1.49
C LEU A 243 -2.49 -9.17 -2.84
N ALA A 244 -1.80 -8.11 -3.26
CA ALA A 244 -2.02 -7.50 -4.56
C ALA A 244 -1.82 -8.50 -5.71
N ARG A 245 -0.81 -9.37 -5.61
CA ARG A 245 -0.54 -10.41 -6.62
C ARG A 245 -1.69 -11.40 -6.76
N VAL A 246 -2.27 -11.84 -5.64
CA VAL A 246 -3.40 -12.78 -5.67
C VAL A 246 -4.66 -12.09 -6.18
N VAL A 247 -4.99 -10.89 -5.67
CA VAL A 247 -6.14 -10.09 -6.14
C VAL A 247 -6.04 -9.84 -7.65
N ARG A 248 -4.88 -9.44 -8.16
CA ARG A 248 -4.66 -9.27 -9.61
C ARG A 248 -4.96 -10.53 -10.41
N ARG A 249 -4.55 -11.70 -9.91
CA ARG A 249 -4.80 -12.97 -10.58
C ARG A 249 -6.30 -13.24 -10.67
N GLU A 250 -7.01 -13.09 -9.56
CA GLU A 250 -8.46 -13.30 -9.50
C GLU A 250 -9.25 -12.32 -10.38
N LEU A 251 -8.85 -11.04 -10.37
CA LEU A 251 -9.46 -10.04 -11.24
C LEU A 251 -9.20 -10.36 -12.72
N ARG A 252 -7.99 -10.80 -13.09
CA ARG A 252 -7.68 -11.21 -14.47
C ARG A 252 -8.52 -12.39 -14.93
N VAL A 253 -8.73 -13.39 -14.06
CA VAL A 253 -9.63 -14.52 -14.35
C VAL A 253 -11.06 -14.04 -14.61
N ALA A 254 -11.48 -12.99 -13.91
CA ALA A 254 -12.79 -12.37 -14.10
C ALA A 254 -12.84 -11.33 -15.24
N GLY A 255 -11.76 -11.16 -16.01
CA GLY A 255 -11.68 -10.22 -17.13
C GLY A 255 -11.47 -8.75 -16.73
N ILE A 256 -10.94 -8.48 -15.54
CA ILE A 256 -10.79 -7.13 -14.97
C ILE A 256 -9.32 -6.82 -14.63
N PRO A 257 -8.72 -5.75 -15.18
CA PRO A 257 -9.09 -5.15 -16.47
C PRO A 257 -8.98 -6.23 -17.58
N PRO A 258 -9.56 -6.03 -18.78
CA PRO A 258 -9.52 -7.02 -19.85
C PRO A 258 -8.06 -7.28 -20.26
N ILE A 259 -7.44 -8.30 -19.67
CA ILE A 259 -6.07 -8.76 -19.95
C ILE A 259 -6.19 -10.27 -20.21
N PRO A 260 -5.70 -10.81 -21.34
CA PRO A 260 -5.80 -12.22 -21.63
C PRO A 260 -5.00 -13.01 -20.60
N PRO A 261 -5.43 -14.23 -20.29
CA PRO A 261 -4.72 -15.10 -19.35
C PRO A 261 -3.26 -15.33 -19.81
N PRO A 262 -2.31 -15.51 -18.87
CA PRO A 262 -0.94 -15.84 -19.22
C PRO A 262 -0.89 -17.13 -20.05
N GLY A 263 -0.39 -17.06 -21.28
CA GLY A 263 -0.32 -18.21 -22.21
C GLY A 263 -1.14 -18.07 -23.50
N SER A 264 -1.81 -16.94 -23.74
CA SER A 264 -2.35 -16.64 -25.07
C SER A 264 -1.20 -16.37 -26.05
N GLU A 265 -0.75 -17.39 -26.77
CA GLU A 265 0.34 -17.29 -27.76
C GLU A 265 -0.04 -16.50 -29.02
N ASP A 266 -1.29 -16.05 -29.16
CA ASP A 266 -1.74 -15.28 -30.31
C ASP A 266 -1.30 -13.79 -30.21
N PRO A 267 -0.35 -13.34 -31.06
CA PRO A 267 0.14 -11.97 -31.06
C PRO A 267 -0.94 -10.95 -31.39
N LYS A 268 -2.02 -11.36 -32.07
CA LYS A 268 -3.15 -10.50 -32.43
C LYS A 268 -4.04 -10.22 -31.21
N ALA A 269 -4.34 -11.24 -30.41
CA ALA A 269 -5.10 -11.10 -29.17
C ALA A 269 -4.37 -10.21 -28.15
N LEU A 270 -3.03 -10.32 -28.04
CA LEU A 270 -2.20 -9.44 -27.21
C LEU A 270 -2.27 -7.97 -27.65
N LYS A 271 -2.31 -7.71 -28.96
CA LYS A 271 -2.39 -6.36 -29.52
C LYS A 271 -3.78 -5.73 -29.35
N GLU A 272 -4.83 -6.48 -29.70
CA GLU A 272 -6.24 -6.07 -29.50
C GLU A 272 -6.54 -5.82 -28.02
N THR A 273 -5.96 -6.62 -27.12
CA THR A 273 -6.06 -6.38 -25.68
C THR A 273 -5.31 -5.13 -25.24
N HIS A 274 -4.09 -4.89 -25.73
CA HIS A 274 -3.35 -3.68 -25.37
C HIS A 274 -4.12 -2.42 -25.80
N GLU A 275 -4.77 -2.46 -26.97
CA GLU A 275 -5.66 -1.41 -27.45
C GLU A 275 -6.94 -1.30 -26.60
N ALA A 276 -7.54 -2.42 -26.17
CA ALA A 276 -8.69 -2.43 -25.25
C ALA A 276 -8.36 -1.95 -23.82
N ILE A 277 -7.14 -2.19 -23.32
CA ILE A 277 -6.63 -1.68 -22.04
C ILE A 277 -6.37 -0.18 -22.12
N LEU A 278 -5.81 0.29 -23.23
CA LEU A 278 -5.64 1.72 -23.49
C LEU A 278 -6.99 2.43 -23.69
N ALA A 279 -8.01 1.71 -24.18
CA ALA A 279 -9.38 2.20 -24.31
C ALA A 279 -10.20 2.10 -23.02
N SER A 280 -9.86 1.17 -22.11
CA SER A 280 -10.50 1.02 -20.81
C SER A 280 -10.07 2.14 -19.86
N THR A 281 -10.95 3.12 -19.66
CA THR A 281 -10.77 4.24 -18.72
C THR A 281 -10.86 3.83 -17.24
N TYR A 282 -11.25 2.59 -16.93
CA TYR A 282 -11.46 2.14 -15.55
C TYR A 282 -10.14 1.65 -14.92
N THR A 283 -9.60 2.43 -13.98
CA THR A 283 -8.41 2.10 -13.19
C THR A 283 -8.79 1.71 -11.77
N ILE A 284 -8.02 0.83 -11.14
CA ILE A 284 -8.19 0.43 -9.74
C ILE A 284 -6.97 0.92 -8.97
N PRO A 285 -6.96 2.18 -8.51
CA PRO A 285 -5.89 2.69 -7.68
C PRO A 285 -5.84 1.93 -6.35
N CYS A 286 -4.64 1.63 -5.88
CA CYS A 286 -4.47 0.99 -4.59
C CYS A 286 -3.23 1.48 -3.85
N VAL A 287 -3.30 1.39 -2.52
CA VAL A 287 -2.14 1.56 -1.64
C VAL A 287 -1.52 0.20 -1.35
N TYR A 288 -0.20 0.11 -1.50
CA TYR A 288 0.59 -1.07 -1.20
C TYR A 288 1.94 -0.65 -0.63
N SER A 289 2.79 -1.61 -0.29
CA SER A 289 4.18 -1.31 0.07
C SER A 289 5.13 -2.24 -0.64
N THR A 290 6.25 -1.68 -1.09
CA THR A 290 7.35 -2.36 -1.78
C THR A 290 8.31 -3.07 -0.81
N GLU A 291 8.07 -2.96 0.49
CA GLU A 291 8.90 -3.58 1.53
C GLU A 291 8.83 -5.10 1.44
N LYS A 292 10.00 -5.74 1.38
CA LYS A 292 10.11 -7.19 1.57
C LYS A 292 10.08 -7.49 3.05
N SER A 293 8.98 -8.06 3.51
CA SER A 293 8.85 -8.49 4.89
C SER A 293 9.75 -9.69 5.20
N ASN A 294 10.50 -9.59 6.30
CA ASN A 294 11.15 -10.73 6.95
C ASN A 294 10.31 -11.29 8.12
N THR A 295 9.09 -10.79 8.32
CA THR A 295 8.22 -11.21 9.42
C THR A 295 7.31 -12.34 8.97
N HIS A 296 7.34 -13.45 9.69
CA HIS A 296 6.57 -14.64 9.36
C HIS A 296 5.24 -14.70 10.13
N LEU A 297 4.32 -15.53 9.63
CA LEU A 297 3.08 -15.85 10.35
C LEU A 297 3.42 -16.47 11.71
N LEU A 298 2.73 -16.05 12.75
CA LEU A 298 2.92 -16.63 14.07
C LEU A 298 2.47 -18.12 14.06
N PRO A 299 3.20 -19.01 14.75
CA PRO A 299 2.76 -20.38 14.94
C PRO A 299 1.44 -20.39 15.73
N LEU A 300 0.62 -21.40 15.47
CA LEU A 300 -0.57 -21.62 16.29
C LEU A 300 -0.14 -22.12 17.67
N PRO A 301 -0.86 -21.76 18.75
CA PRO A 301 -0.67 -22.41 20.04
C PRO A 301 -0.86 -23.92 19.90
N ASP A 302 -0.03 -24.72 20.58
CA ASP A 302 -0.07 -26.19 20.49
C ASP A 302 -1.48 -26.76 20.78
N GLU A 303 -2.24 -26.10 21.68
CA GLU A 303 -3.63 -26.44 22.02
C GLU A 303 -4.65 -26.34 20.86
N GLU A 304 -4.32 -25.65 19.77
CA GLU A 304 -5.19 -25.59 18.58
C GLU A 304 -4.86 -26.68 17.56
N PHE A 305 -3.63 -27.20 17.52
CA PHE A 305 -3.29 -28.36 16.69
C PHE A 305 -4.03 -29.63 17.14
N ASP A 306 -4.37 -29.72 18.42
CA ASP A 306 -5.12 -30.84 19.00
C ASP A 306 -6.62 -30.86 18.63
N LYS A 307 -7.14 -29.78 18.03
CA LYS A 307 -8.58 -29.60 17.76
C LYS A 307 -9.03 -29.98 16.34
N GLY A 308 -8.13 -30.39 15.46
CA GLY A 308 -8.47 -30.83 14.10
C GLY A 308 -7.55 -30.27 13.02
N GLN A 309 -7.89 -30.49 11.75
CA GLN A 309 -7.09 -29.92 10.66
C GLN A 309 -7.25 -28.40 10.66
N VAL A 310 -6.14 -27.68 10.44
CA VAL A 310 -6.02 -26.21 10.60
C VAL A 310 -7.12 -25.42 9.87
N HIS A 311 -7.66 -25.93 8.76
CA HIS A 311 -8.73 -25.28 7.99
C HIS A 311 -10.12 -25.35 8.66
N GLU A 312 -10.33 -26.29 9.57
CA GLU A 312 -11.61 -26.52 10.29
C GLU A 312 -11.72 -25.70 11.59
N LEU A 313 -10.65 -25.01 11.99
CA LEU A 313 -10.58 -24.22 13.23
C LEU A 313 -11.04 -22.76 13.06
N ALA A 314 -11.25 -22.34 11.80
CA ALA A 314 -11.80 -21.04 11.49
C ALA A 314 -13.32 -21.04 11.72
N ALA A 315 -13.87 -19.99 12.34
CA ALA A 315 -15.32 -19.84 12.56
C ALA A 315 -16.13 -19.74 11.24
N PHE A 316 -15.44 -19.54 10.11
CA PHE A 316 -15.93 -19.55 8.73
C PHE A 316 -14.85 -20.15 7.83
N GLU A 317 -15.25 -20.84 6.75
CA GLU A 317 -14.36 -21.60 5.84
C GLU A 317 -13.19 -20.78 5.25
N ASP A 318 -13.29 -19.44 5.21
CA ASP A 318 -12.31 -18.56 4.54
C ASP A 318 -11.51 -17.62 5.48
N PHE A 319 -11.49 -17.88 6.79
CA PHE A 319 -10.75 -17.02 7.73
C PHE A 319 -9.30 -17.50 7.96
N ARG A 320 -8.34 -16.55 8.00
CA ARG A 320 -6.93 -16.88 8.26
C ARG A 320 -6.74 -17.36 9.70
N VAL A 321 -6.41 -18.63 9.84
CA VAL A 321 -6.17 -19.29 11.15
C VAL A 321 -4.88 -18.76 11.80
N ARG A 322 -3.89 -18.31 11.00
CA ARG A 322 -2.62 -17.73 11.50
C ARG A 322 -2.61 -16.21 11.45
N ILE A 323 -2.24 -15.58 12.56
CA ILE A 323 -2.17 -14.12 12.70
C ILE A 323 -0.87 -13.63 12.05
N LEU A 324 -0.99 -12.74 11.06
CA LEU A 324 0.13 -11.97 10.55
C LEU A 324 0.42 -10.83 11.54
N PRO A 325 1.66 -10.68 12.06
CA PRO A 325 2.00 -9.57 12.93
C PRO A 325 1.76 -8.22 12.25
N VAL A 326 1.29 -7.22 13.02
CA VAL A 326 0.96 -5.90 12.49
C VAL A 326 1.55 -4.82 13.40
N LEU A 327 2.38 -3.95 12.81
CA LEU A 327 2.86 -2.72 13.43
C LEU A 327 1.82 -1.62 13.16
N GLY A 328 1.08 -1.20 14.19
CA GLY A 328 -0.10 -0.33 14.08
C GLY A 328 0.04 0.94 13.21
N PRO A 329 1.18 1.67 13.25
CA PRO A 329 1.43 2.80 12.36
C PRO A 329 1.26 2.50 10.86
N ILE A 330 1.61 1.30 10.40
CA ILE A 330 1.61 0.98 8.96
C ILE A 330 0.19 0.92 8.38
N PRO A 331 -0.76 0.14 8.93
CA PRO A 331 -2.16 0.22 8.52
C PRO A 331 -2.75 1.64 8.63
N ALA A 332 -2.39 2.39 9.67
CA ALA A 332 -2.84 3.77 9.82
C ALA A 332 -2.39 4.61 8.63
N MET A 333 -1.09 4.56 8.26
CA MET A 333 -0.55 5.26 7.10
C MET A 333 -1.17 4.82 5.78
N PHE A 334 -1.52 3.53 5.61
CA PHE A 334 -2.31 3.08 4.46
C PHE A 334 -3.68 3.76 4.41
N GLY A 335 -4.35 3.90 5.56
CA GLY A 335 -5.62 4.60 5.66
C GLY A 335 -5.50 6.10 5.37
N LEU A 336 -4.45 6.74 5.88
CA LEU A 336 -4.14 8.15 5.58
C LEU A 336 -3.84 8.37 4.09
N ALA A 337 -3.09 7.47 3.47
CA ALA A 337 -2.77 7.50 2.04
C ALA A 337 -4.04 7.34 1.19
N ALA A 338 -4.93 6.41 1.55
CA ALA A 338 -6.22 6.23 0.89
C ALA A 338 -7.09 7.50 1.00
N ALA A 339 -7.24 8.06 2.20
CA ALA A 339 -8.01 9.29 2.40
C ALA A 339 -7.42 10.47 1.59
N THR A 340 -6.10 10.63 1.60
CA THR A 340 -5.40 11.68 0.85
C THR A 340 -5.65 11.55 -0.65
N TYR A 341 -5.55 10.33 -1.19
CA TYR A 341 -5.84 10.07 -2.60
C TYR A 341 -7.27 10.45 -2.97
N ILE A 342 -8.26 10.00 -2.20
CA ILE A 342 -9.67 10.29 -2.46
C ILE A 342 -9.95 11.79 -2.41
N LEU A 343 -9.43 12.50 -1.41
CA LEU A 343 -9.60 13.95 -1.28
C LEU A 343 -9.00 14.70 -2.46
N CYS A 344 -7.81 14.29 -2.92
CA CYS A 344 -7.18 14.89 -4.08
C CYS A 344 -7.95 14.58 -5.38
N ASP A 345 -8.43 13.34 -5.57
CA ASP A 345 -9.24 12.99 -6.74
C ASP A 345 -10.55 13.78 -6.78
N LEU A 346 -11.25 13.88 -5.65
CA LEU A 346 -12.47 14.69 -5.51
C LEU A 346 -12.21 16.16 -5.83
N ALA A 347 -11.12 16.72 -5.30
CA ALA A 347 -10.74 18.10 -5.53
C ALA A 347 -10.07 18.34 -6.90
N LYS A 348 -9.91 17.30 -7.73
CA LYS A 348 -9.13 17.33 -8.99
C LYS A 348 -7.70 17.87 -8.79
N HIS A 349 -7.16 17.69 -7.58
CA HIS A 349 -5.79 18.04 -7.26
C HIS A 349 -4.84 16.97 -7.80
N LYS A 350 -3.89 17.39 -8.62
CA LYS A 350 -3.00 16.47 -9.33
C LYS A 350 -2.04 15.79 -8.36
N LEU A 351 -2.18 14.47 -8.22
CA LEU A 351 -1.18 13.61 -7.58
C LEU A 351 -0.26 13.03 -8.66
N GLU A 352 1.06 13.15 -8.48
CA GLU A 352 2.07 12.47 -9.30
C GLU A 352 2.83 11.45 -8.42
N PRO A 353 2.21 10.32 -8.04
CA PRO A 353 2.91 9.30 -7.27
C PRO A 353 4.12 8.79 -8.06
N LEU A 354 5.28 8.76 -7.41
CA LEU A 354 6.52 8.28 -8.02
C LEU A 354 6.41 6.76 -8.23
N ASN A 355 6.58 6.30 -9.47
CA ASN A 355 6.64 4.88 -9.77
C ASN A 355 7.99 4.29 -9.33
N ILE A 356 8.15 3.92 -8.06
CA ILE A 356 9.31 3.14 -7.63
C ILE A 356 9.12 1.69 -8.09
N LYS A 357 9.63 1.37 -9.29
CA LYS A 357 9.45 0.04 -9.91
C LYS A 357 10.29 -1.07 -9.26
N GLY A 358 11.07 -0.77 -8.22
CA GLY A 358 11.83 -1.77 -7.46
C GLY A 358 12.78 -2.64 -8.31
N ARG A 359 13.30 -2.12 -9.42
CA ARG A 359 14.04 -2.89 -10.43
C ARG A 359 15.50 -3.16 -10.01
N ARG A 360 15.74 -3.75 -8.84
CA ARG A 360 17.10 -3.94 -8.29
C ARG A 360 18.06 -4.62 -9.28
N LYS A 361 17.64 -5.69 -9.97
CA LYS A 361 18.46 -6.35 -11.00
C LYS A 361 18.83 -5.44 -12.17
N LEU A 362 17.94 -4.52 -12.56
CA LEU A 362 18.25 -3.51 -13.56
C LEU A 362 19.28 -2.53 -13.02
N TYR A 363 19.14 -2.07 -11.77
CA TYR A 363 20.08 -1.13 -11.18
C TYR A 363 21.46 -1.73 -10.98
N GLU A 364 21.55 -3.00 -10.54
CA GLU A 364 22.81 -3.75 -10.46
C GLU A 364 23.49 -3.87 -11.83
N LYS A 365 22.71 -4.11 -12.88
CA LYS A 365 23.21 -4.14 -14.26
C LYS A 365 23.68 -2.77 -14.75
N LEU A 366 22.90 -1.72 -14.53
CA LEU A 366 23.26 -0.34 -14.88
C LEU A 366 24.51 0.12 -14.14
N PHE A 367 24.64 -0.25 -12.86
CA PHE A 367 25.84 -0.03 -12.06
C PHE A 367 27.07 -0.69 -12.67
N ALA A 368 26.96 -1.96 -13.06
CA ALA A 368 28.04 -2.69 -13.72
C ALA A 368 28.43 -2.08 -15.07
N ASP A 369 27.44 -1.73 -15.90
CA ASP A 369 27.66 -1.12 -17.21
C ASP A 369 28.38 0.25 -17.09
N LEU A 370 28.00 1.07 -16.10
CA LEU A 370 28.67 2.36 -15.81
C LEU A 370 30.12 2.14 -15.36
N ASN A 371 30.36 1.17 -14.49
CA ASN A 371 31.70 0.86 -13.99
C ASN A 371 32.65 0.37 -15.11
N VAL A 372 32.15 -0.44 -16.03
CA VAL A 372 32.89 -0.84 -17.24
C VAL A 372 33.22 0.37 -18.11
N THR A 373 32.27 1.29 -18.29
CA THR A 373 32.47 2.49 -19.11
C THR A 373 33.53 3.42 -18.48
N GLU A 374 33.46 3.65 -17.17
CA GLU A 374 34.45 4.44 -16.43
C GLU A 374 35.83 3.80 -16.42
N SER A 375 35.91 2.47 -16.37
CA SER A 375 37.19 1.75 -16.47
C SER A 375 37.85 1.92 -17.84
N ARG A 376 37.05 2.07 -18.91
CA ARG A 376 37.57 2.36 -20.27
C ARG A 376 37.93 3.83 -20.46
N TYR A 377 37.13 4.73 -19.88
CA TYR A 377 37.27 6.17 -20.03
C TYR A 377 37.35 6.85 -18.65
N PRO A 378 38.48 6.75 -17.95
CA PRO A 378 38.58 7.18 -16.55
C PRO A 378 38.28 8.68 -16.41
N SER A 379 37.57 9.01 -15.33
CA SER A 379 37.31 10.39 -14.91
C SER A 379 38.61 11.17 -14.68
N PRO A 380 38.64 12.48 -14.97
CA PRO A 380 39.78 13.33 -14.65
C PRO A 380 40.03 13.36 -13.13
N PRO A 381 41.30 13.58 -12.69
CA PRO A 381 41.65 13.64 -11.28
C PRO A 381 40.89 14.78 -10.59
N VAL A 382 40.31 14.49 -9.42
CA VAL A 382 39.50 15.43 -8.64
C VAL A 382 40.41 16.12 -7.63
N ASP A 383 40.40 17.46 -7.63
CA ASP A 383 40.99 18.24 -6.53
C ASP A 383 40.03 18.18 -5.34
N GLU A 384 40.31 17.30 -4.37
CA GLU A 384 39.48 17.04 -3.18
C GLU A 384 39.20 18.32 -2.36
N THR A 385 40.01 19.37 -2.54
CA THR A 385 39.84 20.66 -1.86
C THR A 385 38.80 21.58 -2.52
N LYS A 386 38.53 21.39 -3.82
CA LYS A 386 37.62 22.24 -4.62
C LYS A 386 36.30 21.56 -5.00
N HIS A 387 36.25 20.23 -4.99
CA HIS A 387 35.06 19.43 -5.31
C HIS A 387 34.44 18.79 -4.06
N ARG A 388 34.25 19.58 -3.01
CA ARG A 388 33.25 19.25 -1.99
C ARG A 388 31.88 19.63 -2.55
N VAL A 389 31.24 18.70 -3.25
CA VAL A 389 29.79 18.77 -3.38
C VAL A 389 29.25 18.82 -1.95
N PRO A 390 28.43 19.82 -1.57
CA PRO A 390 27.83 19.88 -0.25
C PRO A 390 26.75 18.79 -0.20
N SER A 391 27.21 17.56 0.00
CA SER A 391 26.39 16.37 0.14
C SER A 391 26.53 15.93 1.59
N ASN A 392 25.42 15.91 2.35
CA ASN A 392 25.36 15.36 3.70
C ASN A 392 25.56 13.83 3.75
N ARG A 393 25.96 13.19 2.65
CA ARG A 393 26.12 11.74 2.58
C ARG A 393 27.35 11.27 3.34
N ARG A 394 27.13 10.19 4.09
CA ARG A 394 28.19 9.35 4.62
C ARG A 394 29.03 8.77 3.45
N PRO A 395 30.37 8.65 3.61
CA PRO A 395 31.21 7.94 2.65
C PRO A 395 30.69 6.52 2.38
N LEU A 396 30.74 6.07 1.12
CA LEU A 396 30.30 4.73 0.70
C LEU A 396 31.01 3.63 1.50
N ALA A 397 30.24 2.74 2.13
CA ALA A 397 30.74 1.59 2.88
C ALA A 397 30.84 0.34 1.98
N GLU A 398 31.59 -0.66 2.42
CA GLU A 398 31.78 -1.91 1.65
C GLU A 398 30.46 -2.69 1.43
N ALA A 399 29.47 -2.50 2.30
CA ALA A 399 28.14 -3.10 2.20
C ALA A 399 27.24 -2.45 1.13
N ASP A 400 27.56 -1.24 0.65
CA ASP A 400 26.78 -0.54 -0.38
C ASP A 400 27.10 -1.02 -1.81
N VAL A 401 28.09 -1.92 -1.92
CA VAL A 401 28.56 -2.53 -3.17
C VAL A 401 27.91 -3.92 -3.34
N PRO A 402 27.33 -4.24 -4.50
CA PRO A 402 26.64 -5.51 -4.70
C PRO A 402 27.61 -6.71 -4.61
N PRO A 403 27.22 -7.82 -3.96
CA PRO A 403 28.09 -8.94 -3.62
C PRO A 403 28.57 -9.77 -4.82
N THR A 404 27.98 -9.58 -6.01
CA THR A 404 28.39 -10.24 -7.26
C THR A 404 29.67 -9.66 -7.87
N TYR A 405 30.30 -8.69 -7.21
CA TYR A 405 31.52 -8.02 -7.66
C TYR A 405 32.77 -8.56 -6.94
N HIS A 406 33.08 -9.86 -7.13
CA HIS A 406 34.38 -10.41 -6.75
C HIS A 406 35.26 -10.54 -8.00
N ALA A 407 36.52 -10.10 -7.88
CA ALA A 407 37.54 -10.34 -8.88
C ALA A 407 37.74 -11.86 -9.01
N THR A 408 37.32 -12.43 -10.13
CA THR A 408 37.73 -13.79 -10.52
C THR A 408 38.99 -13.68 -11.37
N ASN A 409 39.99 -14.46 -10.99
CA ASN A 409 41.35 -14.44 -11.53
C ASN A 409 41.42 -14.42 -13.07
N ASP A 410 42.39 -13.66 -13.57
CA ASP A 410 43.03 -13.63 -14.90
C ASP A 410 42.19 -13.54 -16.19
N LYS A 411 40.86 -13.51 -16.13
CA LYS A 411 40.00 -13.12 -17.26
C LYS A 411 38.82 -12.22 -16.86
N GLY A 412 38.91 -11.58 -15.68
CA GLY A 412 37.90 -10.67 -15.16
C GLY A 412 38.11 -9.20 -15.59
N PRO A 413 37.08 -8.34 -15.46
CA PRO A 413 37.22 -6.91 -15.72
C PRO A 413 38.27 -6.27 -14.80
N PRO A 414 38.95 -5.19 -15.24
CA PRO A 414 40.08 -4.59 -14.54
C PRO A 414 39.74 -4.08 -13.12
N PRO A 415 40.74 -3.97 -12.23
CA PRO A 415 40.50 -3.65 -10.82
C PRO A 415 40.03 -2.19 -10.61
N ARG A 416 38.87 -2.09 -9.95
CA ARG A 416 38.27 -0.95 -9.22
C ARG A 416 38.71 0.48 -9.64
N LEU A 417 37.92 1.12 -10.50
CA LEU A 417 37.54 2.52 -10.22
C LEU A 417 36.30 2.45 -9.30
N ARG A 418 36.43 2.91 -8.04
CA ARG A 418 35.25 3.13 -7.19
C ARG A 418 34.47 4.29 -7.80
N ILE A 419 33.51 3.98 -8.67
CA ILE A 419 32.53 4.98 -9.10
C ILE A 419 31.77 5.50 -7.86
N PRO A 420 31.42 6.79 -7.79
CA PRO A 420 30.92 7.42 -6.56
C PRO A 420 29.42 7.15 -6.31
N PHE A 421 28.94 5.98 -6.71
CA PHE A 421 27.53 5.59 -6.62
C PHE A 421 27.39 4.23 -5.91
N SER A 422 26.28 4.03 -5.20
CA SER A 422 25.75 2.72 -4.81
C SER A 422 24.72 2.21 -5.83
N VAL A 423 24.25 0.97 -5.68
CA VAL A 423 23.13 0.46 -6.50
C VAL A 423 21.84 1.25 -6.28
N ASN A 424 21.62 1.73 -5.06
CA ASN A 424 20.46 2.58 -4.75
C ASN A 424 20.58 3.94 -5.44
N ASP A 425 21.79 4.48 -5.56
CA ASP A 425 22.05 5.71 -6.32
C ASP A 425 21.75 5.57 -7.79
N ILE A 426 22.09 4.42 -8.37
CA ILE A 426 21.70 4.11 -9.75
C ILE A 426 20.18 4.04 -9.90
N GLY A 427 19.48 3.47 -8.91
CA GLY A 427 18.02 3.48 -8.86
C GLY A 427 17.46 4.91 -8.82
N TYR A 428 18.01 5.78 -7.98
CA TYR A 428 17.65 7.20 -7.90
C TYR A 428 17.90 7.93 -9.23
N ILE A 429 19.11 7.81 -9.78
CA ILE A 429 19.47 8.45 -11.05
C ILE A 429 18.50 8.01 -12.15
N PHE A 430 18.24 6.71 -12.24
CA PHE A 430 17.39 6.17 -13.28
C PHE A 430 15.90 6.56 -13.11
N GLU A 431 15.33 6.36 -11.92
CA GLU A 431 13.88 6.52 -11.70
C GLU A 431 13.48 7.96 -11.35
N GLU A 432 14.31 8.75 -10.66
CA GLU A 432 13.94 10.09 -10.20
C GLU A 432 14.55 11.20 -11.07
N ILE A 433 15.87 11.17 -11.32
CA ILE A 433 16.51 12.20 -12.17
C ILE A 433 16.00 12.07 -13.60
N PHE A 434 16.17 10.87 -14.19
CA PHE A 434 15.83 10.66 -15.59
C PHE A 434 14.41 10.15 -15.84
N ARG A 435 13.68 9.72 -14.78
CA ARG A 435 12.32 9.16 -14.89
C ARG A 435 12.22 8.02 -15.88
N GLY A 436 13.29 7.22 -15.96
CA GLY A 436 13.46 6.12 -16.89
C GLY A 436 13.45 6.52 -18.36
N ARG A 437 13.73 7.79 -18.72
CA ARG A 437 13.71 8.28 -20.10
C ARG A 437 15.11 8.65 -20.59
N SER A 438 15.36 8.40 -21.87
CA SER A 438 16.58 8.91 -22.51
C SER A 438 16.62 10.44 -22.50
N VAL A 439 17.83 11.01 -22.43
CA VAL A 439 18.05 12.46 -22.58
C VAL A 439 18.01 12.93 -24.03
N VAL A 440 17.99 12.01 -24.99
CA VAL A 440 17.97 12.30 -26.44
C VAL A 440 16.56 12.11 -26.98
N PRO A 441 16.03 13.05 -27.79
CA PRO A 441 14.76 12.89 -28.49
C PRO A 441 14.69 11.57 -29.27
N PRO A 442 13.53 10.89 -29.28
CA PRO A 442 12.22 11.32 -28.77
C PRO A 442 12.00 11.12 -27.26
N TYR A 443 13.07 10.96 -26.47
CA TYR A 443 13.02 10.71 -25.02
C TYR A 443 12.33 9.40 -24.67
N ASP A 444 12.73 8.33 -25.36
CA ASP A 444 12.18 6.99 -25.19
C ASP A 444 12.12 6.58 -23.73
N THR A 445 10.99 5.97 -23.34
CA THR A 445 10.85 5.35 -22.02
C THR A 445 11.55 4.01 -22.03
N LEU A 446 12.53 3.85 -21.14
CA LEU A 446 13.47 2.75 -21.14
C LEU A 446 13.03 1.64 -20.18
N ALA A 447 12.75 0.47 -20.74
CA ALA A 447 12.73 -0.78 -19.97
C ALA A 447 14.16 -1.16 -19.51
N THR A 448 15.15 -0.87 -20.36
CA THR A 448 16.59 -1.00 -20.10
C THR A 448 17.32 0.15 -20.81
N GLY A 449 18.32 0.73 -20.16
CA GLY A 449 19.15 1.82 -20.70
C GLY A 449 20.62 1.61 -20.36
N GLN A 450 21.41 2.67 -20.51
CA GLN A 450 22.79 2.73 -20.03
C GLN A 450 23.05 4.13 -19.48
N ILE A 451 23.61 4.20 -18.27
CA ILE A 451 24.07 5.44 -17.65
C ILE A 451 25.55 5.59 -17.98
N VAL A 452 25.94 6.77 -18.44
CA VAL A 452 27.33 7.12 -18.77
C VAL A 452 27.64 8.52 -18.28
N ARG A 453 28.93 8.86 -18.15
CA ARG A 453 29.37 10.24 -17.88
C ARG A 453 28.95 11.15 -19.05
N TRP A 454 28.40 12.33 -18.76
CA TRP A 454 27.92 13.25 -19.79
C TRP A 454 29.06 14.05 -20.44
N ASP A 455 29.92 14.66 -19.63
CA ASP A 455 31.07 15.45 -20.08
C ASP A 455 32.38 14.77 -19.65
N PRO A 456 33.25 14.37 -20.59
CA PRO A 456 34.52 13.71 -20.28
C PRO A 456 35.53 14.61 -19.56
N ARG A 457 35.33 15.94 -19.58
CA ARG A 457 36.21 16.94 -18.95
C ARG A 457 35.92 17.14 -17.47
N LEU A 458 34.76 16.69 -17.01
CA LEU A 458 34.32 16.79 -15.62
C LEU A 458 34.36 15.39 -14.96
N PRO A 459 34.53 15.30 -13.64
CA PRO A 459 34.49 14.02 -12.95
C PRO A 459 33.08 13.42 -12.98
N LEU A 460 32.98 12.09 -12.86
CA LEU A 460 31.70 11.43 -12.69
C LEU A 460 31.06 11.83 -11.35
N ASP A 461 29.87 12.43 -11.40
CA ASP A 461 29.05 12.76 -10.23
C ASP A 461 27.55 12.80 -10.61
N TYR A 462 26.67 13.14 -9.66
CA TYR A 462 25.22 13.20 -9.90
C TYR A 462 24.80 14.23 -10.96
N ASN A 463 25.61 15.27 -11.16
CA ASN A 463 25.36 16.30 -12.14
C ASN A 463 25.93 15.91 -13.50
N ASN A 464 27.00 15.13 -13.55
CA ASN A 464 27.71 14.77 -14.78
C ASN A 464 27.40 13.33 -15.27
N VAL A 465 26.14 12.91 -15.20
CA VAL A 465 25.65 11.63 -15.74
C VAL A 465 24.55 11.84 -16.75
N ALA A 466 24.44 10.97 -17.75
CA ALA A 466 23.34 10.96 -18.71
C ALA A 466 22.77 9.55 -18.87
N LEU A 467 21.43 9.47 -19.03
CA LEU A 467 20.75 8.22 -19.35
C LEU A 467 20.44 8.15 -20.86
N PHE A 468 20.90 7.08 -21.49
CA PHE A 468 20.72 6.84 -22.93
C PHE A 468 20.08 5.48 -23.21
N THR A 469 19.54 5.32 -24.42
CA THR A 469 19.38 3.99 -25.02
C THR A 469 20.75 3.37 -25.28
N ARG A 470 20.85 2.04 -25.38
CA ARG A 470 22.13 1.38 -25.65
C ARG A 470 22.82 1.88 -26.95
N PRO A 471 22.11 2.08 -28.08
CA PRO A 471 22.74 2.65 -29.28
C PRO A 471 23.24 4.09 -29.07
N GLN A 472 22.49 4.91 -28.34
CA GLN A 472 22.89 6.29 -28.02
C GLN A 472 24.12 6.32 -27.12
N ALA A 473 24.19 5.46 -26.10
CA ALA A 473 25.36 5.32 -25.23
C ALA A 473 26.62 4.95 -26.03
N ARG A 474 26.53 3.99 -26.96
CA ARG A 474 27.66 3.63 -27.85
C ARG A 474 28.13 4.81 -28.70
N ARG A 475 27.20 5.61 -29.25
CA ARG A 475 27.54 6.83 -30.00
C ARG A 475 28.25 7.85 -29.11
N HIS A 476 27.74 8.04 -27.89
CA HIS A 476 28.35 8.93 -26.92
C HIS A 476 29.76 8.47 -26.51
N GLU A 477 29.95 7.18 -26.27
CA GLU A 477 31.26 6.59 -25.99
C GLU A 477 32.25 6.87 -27.15
N GLN A 478 31.84 6.63 -28.40
CA GLN A 478 32.70 6.77 -29.58
C GLN A 478 33.02 8.22 -29.95
N HIS A 479 32.06 9.12 -29.85
CA HIS A 479 32.18 10.49 -30.37
C HIS A 479 32.37 11.55 -29.28
N VAL A 480 32.14 11.22 -28.01
CA VAL A 480 32.32 12.17 -26.90
C VAL A 480 33.37 11.66 -25.92
N LEU A 481 33.18 10.48 -25.32
CA LEU A 481 34.08 10.00 -24.26
C LEU A 481 35.48 9.64 -24.79
N ALA A 482 35.56 8.87 -25.87
CA ALA A 482 36.83 8.45 -26.47
C ALA A 482 37.69 9.63 -26.98
N PRO A 483 37.16 10.60 -27.74
CA PRO A 483 37.94 11.76 -28.19
C PRO A 483 38.04 12.88 -27.15
N ARG A 484 37.39 12.74 -25.97
CA ARG A 484 37.21 13.81 -24.98
C ARG A 484 36.60 15.08 -25.59
N ALA A 485 35.63 14.92 -26.48
CA ALA A 485 34.97 16.01 -27.17
C ALA A 485 33.88 16.68 -26.31
N ASP A 486 33.46 17.87 -26.71
CA ASP A 486 32.36 18.60 -26.06
C ASP A 486 31.00 17.93 -26.38
N PRO A 487 30.27 17.41 -25.38
CA PRO A 487 28.98 16.76 -25.61
C PRO A 487 27.94 17.70 -26.24
N ALA A 488 28.02 19.00 -25.95
CA ALA A 488 27.09 19.99 -26.52
C ALA A 488 27.28 20.16 -28.03
N ALA A 489 28.52 20.06 -28.52
CA ALA A 489 28.83 20.14 -29.94
C ALA A 489 28.32 18.91 -30.71
N TYR A 490 28.34 17.72 -30.08
CA TYR A 490 27.89 16.48 -30.72
C TYR A 490 26.36 16.30 -30.70
N TRP A 491 25.73 16.47 -29.52
CA TRP A 491 24.30 16.21 -29.36
C TRP A 491 23.40 17.42 -29.70
N GLY A 492 23.99 18.61 -29.80
CA GLY A 492 23.28 19.84 -30.14
C GLY A 492 22.51 20.47 -28.97
N PRO A 493 21.93 21.66 -29.21
CA PRO A 493 21.43 22.53 -28.15
C PRO A 493 20.24 21.95 -27.38
N LEU A 494 19.41 21.14 -28.03
CA LEU A 494 18.18 20.61 -27.44
C LEU A 494 18.45 19.52 -26.39
N VAL A 495 19.45 18.66 -26.63
CA VAL A 495 19.89 17.66 -25.64
C VAL A 495 20.64 18.35 -24.50
N THR A 496 21.48 19.34 -24.81
CA THR A 496 22.18 20.14 -23.80
C THR A 496 21.21 20.88 -22.87
N ALA A 497 20.17 21.51 -23.41
CA ALA A 497 19.14 22.17 -22.60
C ALA A 497 18.42 21.16 -21.69
N LYS A 498 18.14 19.95 -22.19
CA LYS A 498 17.55 18.90 -21.37
C LYS A 498 18.48 18.47 -20.24
N MET A 499 19.77 18.31 -20.52
CA MET A 499 20.78 17.98 -19.51
C MET A 499 20.90 19.07 -18.44
N GLN A 500 20.95 20.34 -18.83
CA GLN A 500 20.99 21.47 -17.90
C GLN A 500 19.74 21.51 -17.01
N GLN A 501 18.55 21.24 -17.57
CA GLN A 501 17.32 21.12 -16.79
C GLN A 501 17.44 20.01 -15.72
N ARG A 502 17.95 18.85 -16.09
CA ARG A 502 18.12 17.71 -15.17
C ARG A 502 19.14 17.97 -14.06
N MET A 503 20.26 18.61 -14.40
CA MET A 503 21.27 19.06 -13.43
C MET A 503 20.67 20.07 -12.45
N ALA A 504 19.90 21.05 -12.94
CA ALA A 504 19.23 22.02 -12.07
C ALA A 504 18.17 21.39 -11.16
N GLU A 505 17.44 20.38 -11.67
CA GLU A 505 16.51 19.56 -10.87
C GLU A 505 17.26 18.80 -9.76
N GLU A 506 18.39 18.16 -10.07
CA GLU A 506 19.23 17.44 -9.09
C GLU A 506 19.78 18.39 -8.02
N LEU A 507 20.36 19.52 -8.42
CA LEU A 507 20.94 20.50 -7.51
C LEU A 507 19.89 21.08 -6.54
N ARG A 508 18.64 21.25 -7.02
CA ARG A 508 17.53 21.68 -6.17
C ARG A 508 17.12 20.60 -5.18
N MET A 509 17.13 19.33 -5.60
CA MET A 509 16.73 18.19 -4.77
C MET A 509 17.81 17.79 -3.74
N SER A 510 19.09 17.97 -4.07
CA SER A 510 20.21 17.66 -3.18
C SER A 510 20.25 18.54 -1.93
N HIS A 511 19.67 19.75 -1.98
CA HIS A 511 19.52 20.63 -0.81
C HIS A 511 18.66 20.03 0.31
N TRP A 512 17.72 19.14 -0.05
CA TRP A 512 16.77 18.52 0.89
C TRP A 512 17.18 17.10 1.29
N ARG A 513 18.43 16.70 1.01
CA ARG A 513 18.96 15.35 1.22
C ARG A 513 20.12 15.26 2.19
#